data_AF-A0AAD7FID9-F1
#
_entry.id   AF-A0AAD7FID9-F1
#
_cell.length_a   1.000
_cell.length_b   1.000
_cell.length_c   1.000
_cell.angle_alpha   90.00
_cell.angle_beta   90.00
_cell.angle_gamma   90.00
#
_symmetry.space_group_name_H-M   'P 1'
#
loop_
_entity.id
_entity.type
_entity.pdbx_description
1 polymer ?
#
loop_
_entity_poly.entity_id
_entity_poly.type
_entity_poly.pdbx_seq_one_letter_code
_entity_poly.pdbx_strand_id
1 'polypeptide(L)'
;EEDTAEVIIRSKVWYSDGSVVLQAEMTQFRVHNSILAASSTVFKDMFEVGHAPGDDDSKVDGQPLVHLYDDNANDVELVLMALYDRRFFQTSQKSFDLVAAMWRLGKKYGFEELRDEALQRLEDFFRARSGPPPPLPRYEISIPVPPCPGIHVHAISLARETGLVSILPAAFYACNNKHYQRDIHEVVMAGVLMNGGSRAHLSNADKTLCVLATSILIQRQRKAYPAHRALNRTQGCLSTCRAAVERTRDSLMDSLRVDPLGPMYMSGACTLCQTAASTVFNEEQAKIWNDLPGIYGLPSWGAIKQEMARYAL
;
A
#
# COMPACT_ATOMS: atom_id res chain seq x y z
N GLU A 1 43.01 5.31 9.26
CA GLU A 1 41.78 4.60 8.90
C GLU A 1 41.44 3.72 10.08
N GLU A 2 40.45 4.12 10.88
CA GLU A 2 39.96 3.28 11.98
C GLU A 2 39.12 2.17 11.35
N ASP A 3 39.64 0.95 11.45
CA ASP A 3 38.95 -0.29 11.14
C ASP A 3 37.77 -0.42 12.12
N THR A 4 36.62 0.12 11.72
CA THR A 4 35.36 -0.08 12.44
C THR A 4 34.91 -1.48 12.14
N ALA A 5 35.44 -2.45 12.90
CA ALA A 5 34.98 -3.83 12.85
C ALA A 5 33.45 -3.82 12.96
N GLU A 6 32.76 -4.21 11.89
CA GLU A 6 31.30 -4.19 11.84
C GLU A 6 30.78 -5.13 12.93
N VAL A 7 30.11 -4.58 13.94
CA VAL A 7 29.66 -5.36 15.10
C VAL A 7 28.37 -6.09 14.74
N ILE A 8 28.43 -7.42 14.78
CA ILE A 8 27.26 -8.29 14.63
C ILE A 8 26.36 -8.17 15.87
N ILE A 9 25.06 -7.98 15.65
CA ILE A 9 24.04 -7.78 16.67
C ILE A 9 23.17 -9.04 16.77
N ARG A 10 22.90 -9.51 17.99
CA ARG A 10 21.90 -10.57 18.24
C ARG A 10 20.50 -9.94 18.37
N SER A 11 19.55 -10.40 17.56
CA SER A 11 18.15 -9.98 17.64
C SER A 11 17.47 -10.48 18.93
N LYS A 12 16.31 -9.89 19.24
CA LYS A 12 15.38 -10.40 20.25
C LYS A 12 14.78 -11.77 19.89
N VAL A 13 14.73 -12.10 18.59
CA VAL A 13 14.32 -13.43 18.12
C VAL A 13 15.52 -14.37 18.25
N TRP A 14 15.72 -14.86 19.46
CA TRP A 14 16.84 -15.72 19.82
C TRP A 14 16.38 -16.85 20.73
N TYR A 15 16.19 -18.04 20.14
CA TYR A 15 15.77 -19.24 20.87
C TYR A 15 17.00 -20.04 21.32
N SER A 16 17.08 -20.35 22.62
CA SER A 16 18.23 -21.08 23.19
C SER A 16 18.38 -22.51 22.67
N ASP A 17 17.26 -23.11 22.25
CA ASP A 17 17.14 -24.42 21.60
C ASP A 17 17.11 -24.34 20.07
N GLY A 18 17.27 -23.16 19.48
CA GLY A 18 17.29 -22.98 18.03
C GLY A 18 18.43 -23.76 17.38
N SER A 19 18.10 -24.42 16.26
CA SER A 19 18.94 -25.36 15.51
C SER A 19 19.66 -24.73 14.30
N VAL A 20 19.41 -23.45 14.03
CA VAL A 20 20.03 -22.70 12.93
C VAL A 20 20.10 -21.21 13.29
N VAL A 21 21.14 -20.53 12.82
CA VAL A 21 21.28 -19.08 12.91
C VAL A 21 21.13 -18.49 11.53
N LEU A 22 20.19 -17.57 11.36
CA LEU A 22 20.06 -16.75 10.15
C LEU A 22 20.80 -15.44 10.37
N GLN A 23 21.45 -14.91 9.33
CA GLN A 23 22.05 -13.58 9.36
C GLN A 23 21.56 -12.74 8.19
N ALA A 24 20.96 -11.59 8.50
CA ALA A 24 20.57 -10.58 7.52
C ALA A 24 21.23 -9.25 7.94
N GLU A 25 21.90 -8.58 7.01
CA GLU A 25 22.77 -7.44 7.31
C GLU A 25 23.73 -7.79 8.48
N MET A 26 23.80 -6.92 9.49
CA MET A 26 24.58 -7.11 10.71
C MET A 26 23.80 -7.75 11.86
N THR A 27 22.65 -8.39 11.57
CA THR A 27 21.77 -8.95 12.60
C THR A 27 21.63 -10.45 12.47
N GLN A 28 21.81 -11.16 13.59
CA GLN A 28 21.65 -12.61 13.68
C GLN A 28 20.39 -13.00 14.47
N PHE A 29 19.73 -14.05 13.99
CA PHE A 29 18.50 -14.62 14.52
C PHE A 29 18.70 -16.10 14.76
N ARG A 30 18.47 -16.58 15.99
CA ARG A 30 18.59 -18.01 16.30
C ARG A 30 17.21 -18.66 16.38
N VAL A 31 16.92 -19.57 15.45
CA VAL A 31 15.59 -20.13 15.20
C VAL A 31 15.64 -21.64 14.91
N HIS A 32 14.50 -22.23 14.57
CA HIS A 32 14.35 -23.68 14.37
C HIS A 32 14.17 -24.00 12.89
N ASN A 33 15.01 -24.89 12.37
CA ASN A 33 14.92 -25.34 10.98
C ASN A 33 13.57 -26.00 10.66
N SER A 34 12.98 -26.71 11.63
CA SER A 34 11.70 -27.41 11.48
C SER A 34 10.54 -26.45 11.26
N ILE A 35 10.54 -25.30 11.94
CA ILE A 35 9.51 -24.26 11.79
C ILE A 35 9.68 -23.55 10.44
N LEU A 36 10.90 -23.23 10.05
CA LEU A 36 11.18 -22.64 8.74
C LEU A 36 10.80 -23.59 7.60
N ALA A 37 11.18 -24.87 7.68
CA ALA A 37 10.85 -25.89 6.69
C ALA A 37 9.35 -26.20 6.61
N ALA A 38 8.62 -26.10 7.73
CA ALA A 38 7.18 -26.28 7.73
C ALA A 38 6.45 -25.14 7.00
N SER A 39 7.01 -23.94 7.04
CA SER A 39 6.36 -22.73 6.52
C SER A 39 6.92 -22.22 5.19
N SER A 40 8.10 -22.68 4.76
CA SER A 40 8.78 -22.23 3.54
C SER A 40 9.33 -23.40 2.73
N THR A 41 8.96 -23.45 1.45
CA THR A 41 9.45 -24.44 0.50
C THR A 41 10.95 -24.30 0.25
N VAL A 42 11.47 -23.07 0.16
CA VAL A 42 12.90 -22.82 -0.06
C VAL A 42 13.74 -23.26 1.14
N PHE A 43 13.32 -22.94 2.37
CA PHE A 43 14.03 -23.39 3.56
C PHE A 43 13.92 -24.90 3.75
N LYS A 44 12.78 -25.50 3.42
CA LYS A 44 12.61 -26.95 3.41
C LYS A 44 13.64 -27.61 2.49
N ASP A 45 13.71 -27.20 1.23
CA ASP A 45 14.64 -27.74 0.25
C ASP A 45 16.10 -27.50 0.68
N MET A 46 16.40 -26.31 1.21
CA MET A 46 17.74 -25.95 1.72
C MET A 46 18.22 -26.90 2.82
N PHE A 47 17.33 -27.31 3.73
CA PHE A 47 17.68 -28.22 4.82
C PHE A 47 17.66 -29.70 4.41
N GLU A 48 16.81 -30.09 3.44
CA GLU A 48 16.72 -31.47 2.94
C GLU A 48 17.89 -31.87 2.02
N VAL A 49 18.40 -30.94 1.20
CA VAL A 49 19.53 -31.19 0.28
C VAL A 49 20.87 -31.37 1.03
N GLY A 50 20.89 -31.08 2.33
CA GLY A 50 21.96 -31.55 3.21
C GLY A 50 23.30 -30.87 2.96
N HIS A 51 23.32 -29.56 2.72
CA HIS A 51 24.50 -28.70 2.89
C HIS A 51 24.00 -27.35 3.42
N ALA A 52 24.16 -27.09 4.72
CA ALA A 52 24.40 -25.71 5.11
C ALA A 52 25.71 -25.31 4.40
N PRO A 53 25.73 -24.29 3.53
CA PRO A 53 26.96 -23.87 2.90
C PRO A 53 27.86 -23.28 3.97
N GLY A 54 28.82 -24.09 4.40
CA GLY A 54 30.03 -23.65 5.05
C GLY A 54 30.66 -24.75 5.88
N ASP A 55 31.96 -24.93 5.62
CA ASP A 55 32.91 -25.61 6.50
C ASP A 55 32.76 -25.09 7.94
N ASP A 56 33.40 -25.77 8.91
CA ASP A 56 33.33 -25.46 10.36
C ASP A 56 33.49 -23.96 10.75
N ASP A 57 34.00 -23.12 9.84
CA ASP A 57 34.12 -21.65 9.95
C ASP A 57 32.79 -20.87 9.86
N SER A 58 31.66 -21.49 9.49
CA SER A 58 30.34 -20.83 9.39
C SER A 58 29.35 -21.29 10.46
N LYS A 59 29.81 -21.39 11.72
CA LYS A 59 28.95 -21.72 12.86
C LYS A 59 28.89 -20.58 13.87
N VAL A 60 27.71 -20.36 14.43
CA VAL A 60 27.47 -19.42 15.52
C VAL A 60 26.87 -20.18 16.69
N ASP A 61 27.50 -20.12 17.86
CA ASP A 61 27.13 -20.90 19.05
C ASP A 61 26.96 -22.41 18.74
N GLY A 62 27.81 -22.95 17.86
CA GLY A 62 27.79 -24.34 17.41
C GLY A 62 26.65 -24.71 16.46
N GLN A 63 25.83 -23.75 16.04
CA GLN A 63 24.73 -23.94 15.08
C GLN A 63 25.15 -23.49 13.68
N PRO A 64 24.62 -24.12 12.61
CA PRO A 64 24.87 -23.69 11.24
C PRO A 64 24.38 -22.25 11.02
N LEU A 65 25.21 -21.44 10.36
CA LEU A 65 24.89 -20.08 9.94
C LEU A 65 24.37 -20.07 8.50
N VAL A 66 23.25 -19.40 8.26
CA VAL A 66 22.68 -19.16 6.93
C VAL A 66 22.65 -17.66 6.69
N HIS A 67 23.39 -17.21 5.67
CA HIS A 67 23.40 -15.80 5.27
C HIS A 67 22.25 -15.48 4.32
N LEU A 68 21.51 -14.42 4.65
CA LEU A 68 20.42 -13.83 3.87
C LEU A 68 20.94 -12.50 3.27
N TYR A 69 21.89 -12.61 2.34
CA TYR A 69 22.73 -11.48 1.90
C TYR A 69 21.97 -10.23 1.43
N ASP A 70 20.84 -10.42 0.73
CA ASP A 70 20.06 -9.32 0.15
C ASP A 70 18.81 -8.95 0.94
N ASP A 71 18.68 -9.44 2.19
CA ASP A 71 17.49 -9.19 3.00
C ASP A 71 17.74 -8.17 4.10
N ASN A 72 16.75 -7.31 4.30
CA ASN A 72 16.77 -6.35 5.39
C ASN A 72 16.51 -7.05 6.72
N ALA A 73 17.30 -6.73 7.75
CA ALA A 73 17.18 -7.38 9.06
C ALA A 73 15.81 -7.19 9.72
N ASN A 74 15.18 -6.01 9.55
CA ASN A 74 13.87 -5.73 10.11
C ASN A 74 12.76 -6.53 9.41
N ASP A 75 12.83 -6.73 8.09
CA ASP A 75 11.87 -7.59 7.39
C ASP A 75 11.97 -9.04 7.86
N VAL A 76 13.19 -9.55 8.06
CA VAL A 76 13.43 -10.90 8.61
C VAL A 76 12.89 -11.00 10.04
N GLU A 77 13.15 -10.00 10.89
CA GLU A 77 12.63 -9.97 12.26
C GLU A 77 11.10 -10.02 12.27
N LEU A 78 10.43 -9.19 11.45
CA LEU A 78 8.97 -9.14 11.36
C LEU A 78 8.36 -10.47 10.92
N VAL A 79 8.95 -11.13 9.92
CA VAL A 79 8.47 -12.44 9.44
C VAL A 79 8.71 -13.53 10.48
N LEU A 80 9.88 -13.55 11.13
CA LEU A 80 10.13 -14.51 12.20
C LEU A 80 9.17 -14.28 13.39
N MET A 81 8.93 -13.05 13.79
CA MET A 81 7.93 -12.75 14.82
C MET A 81 6.52 -13.19 14.41
N ALA A 82 6.15 -13.04 13.13
CA ALA A 82 4.86 -13.54 12.62
C ALA A 82 4.74 -15.07 12.67
N LEU A 83 5.84 -15.79 12.42
CA LEU A 83 5.87 -17.27 12.46
C LEU A 83 5.84 -17.82 13.89
N TYR A 84 6.51 -17.15 14.83
CA TYR A 84 6.71 -17.66 16.18
C TYR A 84 5.74 -17.10 17.22
N ASP A 85 5.26 -15.86 17.06
CA ASP A 85 4.39 -15.19 18.03
C ASP A 85 3.01 -14.88 17.42
N ARG A 86 2.06 -15.78 17.70
CA ARG A 86 0.65 -15.61 17.28
C ARG A 86 0.02 -14.33 17.81
N ARG A 87 0.39 -13.86 19.02
CA ARG A 87 -0.18 -12.63 19.59
C ARG A 87 0.33 -11.42 18.82
N PHE A 88 1.64 -11.36 18.57
CA PHE A 88 2.23 -10.33 17.72
C PHE A 88 1.53 -10.28 16.36
N PHE A 89 1.38 -11.43 15.69
CA PHE A 89 0.73 -11.49 14.39
C PHE A 89 -0.71 -10.97 14.40
N GLN A 90 -1.48 -11.27 15.45
CA GLN A 90 -2.85 -10.78 15.62
C GLN A 90 -2.91 -9.27 15.92
N THR A 91 -2.01 -8.74 16.74
CA THR A 91 -2.00 -7.32 17.08
C THR A 91 -1.44 -6.44 15.95
N SER A 92 -0.58 -7.00 15.10
CA SER A 92 0.10 -6.30 14.01
C SER A 92 -0.64 -6.40 12.67
N GLN A 93 -1.90 -6.86 12.66
CA GLN A 93 -2.68 -7.06 11.42
C GLN A 93 -2.75 -5.83 10.51
N LYS A 94 -2.69 -4.63 11.08
CA LYS A 94 -2.74 -3.36 10.35
C LYS A 94 -1.35 -2.78 10.02
N SER A 95 -0.25 -3.43 10.42
CA SER A 95 1.10 -2.93 10.17
C SER A 95 1.47 -3.09 8.70
N PHE A 96 1.67 -1.98 7.98
CA PHE A 96 2.12 -2.03 6.59
C PHE A 96 3.51 -2.65 6.48
N ASP A 97 4.41 -2.36 7.42
CA ASP A 97 5.79 -2.88 7.38
C ASP A 97 5.81 -4.40 7.49
N LEU A 98 4.97 -4.97 8.38
CA LEU A 98 4.79 -6.43 8.48
C LEU A 98 4.25 -7.01 7.16
N VAL A 99 3.23 -6.38 6.59
CA VAL A 99 2.62 -6.83 5.33
C VAL A 99 3.64 -6.76 4.18
N ALA A 100 4.46 -5.72 4.10
CA ALA A 100 5.52 -5.58 3.12
C ALA A 100 6.60 -6.66 3.27
N ALA A 101 7.04 -6.92 4.51
CA ALA A 101 8.02 -7.97 4.83
C ALA A 101 7.49 -9.37 4.47
N MET A 102 6.23 -9.67 4.84
CA MET A 102 5.55 -10.92 4.47
C MET A 102 5.47 -11.09 2.96
N TRP A 103 5.19 -10.02 2.21
CA TRP A 103 5.14 -10.08 0.75
C TRP A 103 6.52 -10.35 0.12
N ARG A 104 7.55 -9.57 0.52
CA ARG A 104 8.92 -9.73 0.00
C ARG A 104 9.49 -11.11 0.30
N LEU A 105 9.54 -11.47 1.57
CA LEU A 105 10.15 -12.72 2.02
C LEU A 105 9.28 -13.92 1.67
N GLY A 106 7.95 -13.77 1.69
CA GLY A 106 7.04 -14.81 1.25
C GLY A 106 7.22 -15.18 -0.22
N LYS A 107 7.43 -14.18 -1.09
CA LYS A 107 7.75 -14.44 -2.50
C LYS A 107 9.16 -15.02 -2.70
N LYS A 108 10.15 -14.53 -1.96
CA LYS A 108 11.57 -14.94 -2.11
C LYS A 108 11.84 -16.35 -1.58
N TYR A 109 11.29 -16.65 -0.41
CA TYR A 109 11.54 -17.90 0.32
C TYR A 109 10.36 -18.88 0.26
N GLY A 110 9.29 -18.57 -0.47
CA GLY A 110 8.15 -19.47 -0.62
C GLY A 110 7.38 -19.69 0.68
N PHE A 111 7.19 -18.64 1.49
CA PHE A 111 6.22 -18.67 2.60
C PHE A 111 4.82 -18.40 2.04
N GLU A 112 4.18 -19.41 1.46
CA GLU A 112 2.91 -19.29 0.71
C GLU A 112 1.80 -18.65 1.54
N GLU A 113 1.56 -19.12 2.77
CA GLU A 113 0.52 -18.57 3.65
C GLU A 113 0.74 -17.09 3.97
N LEU A 114 2.00 -16.70 4.24
CA LEU A 114 2.34 -15.30 4.52
C LEU A 114 2.22 -14.44 3.27
N ARG A 115 2.63 -14.95 2.12
CA ARG A 115 2.53 -14.27 0.82
C ARG A 115 1.08 -13.98 0.47
N ASP A 116 0.21 -14.98 0.59
CA ASP A 116 -1.19 -14.88 0.20
C ASP A 116 -1.97 -13.96 1.15
N GLU A 117 -1.71 -14.06 2.46
CA GLU A 117 -2.26 -13.14 3.45
C GLU A 117 -1.77 -11.70 3.22
N ALA A 118 -0.49 -11.51 2.88
CA ALA A 118 0.05 -10.20 2.56
C ALA A 118 -0.62 -9.61 1.32
N LEU A 119 -0.82 -10.41 0.27
CA LEU A 119 -1.51 -9.97 -0.93
C LEU A 119 -2.93 -9.51 -0.62
N GLN A 120 -3.69 -10.32 0.12
CA GLN A 120 -5.05 -9.97 0.53
C GLN A 120 -5.10 -8.66 1.32
N ARG A 121 -4.19 -8.47 2.29
CA ARG A 121 -4.11 -7.23 3.07
C ARG A 121 -3.67 -6.02 2.24
N LEU A 122 -2.71 -6.19 1.33
CA LEU A 122 -2.28 -5.14 0.41
C LEU A 122 -3.44 -4.72 -0.50
N GLU A 123 -4.17 -5.69 -1.05
CA GLU A 123 -5.39 -5.38 -1.80
C GLU A 123 -6.38 -4.63 -0.93
N ASP A 124 -6.68 -5.09 0.29
CA ASP A 124 -7.65 -4.47 1.18
C ASP A 124 -7.30 -3.03 1.58
N PHE A 125 -6.01 -2.74 1.79
CA PHE A 125 -5.54 -1.36 2.00
C PHE A 125 -5.90 -0.42 0.85
N PHE A 126 -5.98 -0.94 -0.37
CA PHE A 126 -6.25 -0.15 -1.57
C PHE A 126 -7.63 -0.43 -2.19
N ARG A 127 -8.36 -1.45 -1.72
CA ARG A 127 -9.68 -1.93 -2.18
C ARG A 127 -10.80 -0.94 -1.87
N ALA A 128 -10.67 -0.13 -0.82
CA ALA A 128 -11.60 0.97 -0.52
C ALA A 128 -11.67 2.03 -1.64
N ARG A 129 -10.77 1.94 -2.63
CA ARG A 129 -10.75 2.79 -3.82
C ARG A 129 -11.15 2.05 -5.10
N SER A 130 -11.31 0.71 -5.05
CA SER A 130 -11.24 -0.18 -6.21
C SER A 130 -12.51 -0.45 -7.02
N GLY A 131 -13.59 0.26 -6.72
CA GLY A 131 -14.84 0.21 -7.48
C GLY A 131 -15.50 1.58 -7.53
N PRO A 132 -16.42 1.82 -8.48
CA PRO A 132 -17.30 2.98 -8.37
C PRO A 132 -17.95 2.95 -6.98
N PRO A 133 -17.99 4.08 -6.24
CA PRO A 133 -18.59 4.07 -4.91
C PRO A 133 -20.03 3.57 -5.05
N PRO A 134 -20.47 2.58 -4.22
CA PRO A 134 -21.89 2.27 -4.18
C PRO A 134 -22.65 3.56 -3.82
N PRO A 135 -23.88 3.76 -4.33
CA PRO A 135 -24.73 4.88 -3.89
C PRO A 135 -25.01 4.68 -2.39
N LEU A 136 -24.21 5.31 -1.53
CA LEU A 136 -24.18 4.98 -0.10
C LEU A 136 -25.46 5.41 0.62
N PRO A 137 -26.15 4.53 1.35
CA PRO A 137 -26.54 4.84 2.71
C PRO A 137 -25.33 4.65 3.63
N ARG A 138 -25.19 5.58 4.58
CA ARG A 138 -24.21 5.62 5.68
C ARG A 138 -23.69 4.24 6.08
N TYR A 139 -22.42 3.99 5.84
CA TYR A 139 -21.62 3.19 6.76
C TYR A 139 -20.29 3.88 6.97
N GLU A 140 -19.87 3.83 8.22
CA GLU A 140 -18.60 4.23 8.77
C GLU A 140 -17.47 3.57 7.96
N ILE A 141 -17.09 4.18 6.84
CA ILE A 141 -15.71 4.05 6.39
C ILE A 141 -14.94 4.89 7.39
N SER A 142 -14.68 4.30 8.56
CA SER A 142 -13.47 4.60 9.30
C SER A 142 -12.39 4.52 8.25
N ILE A 143 -12.01 5.67 7.69
CA ILE A 143 -10.71 5.83 7.05
C ILE A 143 -9.79 5.31 8.13
N PRO A 144 -9.17 4.12 7.98
CA PRO A 144 -8.10 3.79 8.89
C PRO A 144 -7.14 4.94 8.63
N VAL A 145 -6.97 5.81 9.63
CA VAL A 145 -5.79 6.68 9.69
C VAL A 145 -4.66 5.77 9.24
N PRO A 146 -3.96 6.07 8.12
CA PRO A 146 -2.97 5.16 7.61
C PRO A 146 -2.03 4.90 8.79
N PRO A 147 -1.84 3.63 9.19
CA PRO A 147 -1.14 3.30 10.42
C PRO A 147 0.26 3.92 10.46
N CYS A 148 0.78 4.27 9.28
CA CYS A 148 1.94 5.12 9.05
C CYS A 148 1.60 6.30 8.11
N PRO A 149 2.07 7.53 8.39
CA PRO A 149 2.12 8.59 7.39
C PRO A 149 2.83 8.09 6.14
N GLY A 150 2.29 8.36 4.94
CA GLY A 150 2.99 8.07 3.67
C GLY A 150 2.99 6.62 3.19
N ILE A 151 2.12 5.76 3.73
CA ILE A 151 1.88 4.37 3.29
C ILE A 151 1.80 4.20 1.76
N HIS A 152 1.26 5.18 1.04
CA HIS A 152 1.14 5.16 -0.41
C HIS A 152 2.51 5.23 -1.13
N VAL A 153 3.48 5.96 -0.58
CA VAL A 153 4.85 5.98 -1.12
C VAL A 153 5.49 4.61 -0.93
N HIS A 154 5.35 4.02 0.25
CA HIS A 154 5.89 2.69 0.54
C HIS A 154 5.25 1.62 -0.35
N ALA A 155 3.94 1.70 -0.55
CA ALA A 155 3.21 0.79 -1.42
C ALA A 155 3.63 0.89 -2.89
N ILE A 156 3.90 2.09 -3.40
CA ILE A 156 4.44 2.25 -4.76
C ILE A 156 5.83 1.64 -4.85
N SER A 157 6.71 1.94 -3.89
CA SER A 157 8.06 1.39 -3.88
C SER A 157 8.04 -0.14 -3.81
N LEU A 158 7.25 -0.72 -2.90
CA LEU A 158 7.05 -2.17 -2.78
C LEU A 158 6.51 -2.78 -4.07
N ALA A 159 5.50 -2.16 -4.68
CA ALA A 159 4.91 -2.65 -5.92
C ALA A 159 5.89 -2.60 -7.10
N ARG A 160 6.73 -1.56 -7.19
CA ARG A 160 7.78 -1.45 -8.20
C ARG A 160 8.87 -2.49 -7.99
N GLU A 161 9.30 -2.68 -6.74
CA GLU A 161 10.32 -3.64 -6.33
C GLU A 161 9.88 -5.09 -6.64
N THR A 162 8.62 -5.43 -6.34
CA THR A 162 8.14 -6.81 -6.37
C THR A 162 7.30 -7.16 -7.60
N GLY A 163 6.99 -6.17 -8.45
CA GLY A 163 6.10 -6.34 -9.61
C GLY A 163 4.62 -6.46 -9.25
N LEU A 164 4.19 -5.99 -8.08
CA LEU A 164 2.78 -6.00 -7.66
C LEU A 164 2.00 -4.84 -8.31
N VAL A 165 1.76 -4.92 -9.61
CA VAL A 165 1.14 -3.83 -10.40
C VAL A 165 -0.29 -3.49 -9.94
N SER A 166 -0.99 -4.42 -9.30
CA SER A 166 -2.40 -4.29 -8.95
C SER A 166 -2.74 -3.17 -7.98
N ILE A 167 -1.83 -2.86 -7.06
CA ILE A 167 -2.04 -1.81 -6.07
C ILE A 167 -1.60 -0.43 -6.58
N LEU A 168 -0.83 -0.36 -7.67
CA LEU A 168 -0.24 0.88 -8.15
C LEU A 168 -1.27 1.96 -8.48
N PRO A 169 -2.35 1.72 -9.26
CA PRO A 169 -3.27 2.81 -9.62
C PRO A 169 -3.91 3.47 -8.39
N ALA A 170 -4.32 2.66 -7.41
CA ALA A 170 -4.92 3.13 -6.17
C ALA A 170 -3.90 3.83 -5.25
N ALA A 171 -2.67 3.30 -5.16
CA ALA A 171 -1.61 3.91 -4.37
C ALA A 171 -1.16 5.26 -4.94
N PHE A 172 -0.96 5.36 -6.26
CA PHE A 172 -0.67 6.63 -6.93
C PHE A 172 -1.79 7.64 -6.75
N TYR A 173 -3.04 7.21 -6.90
CA TYR A 173 -4.17 8.08 -6.68
C TYR A 173 -4.25 8.56 -5.22
N ALA A 174 -3.87 7.72 -4.25
CA ALA A 174 -3.74 8.11 -2.86
C ALA A 174 -2.64 9.15 -2.63
N CYS A 175 -1.48 9.05 -3.28
CA CYS A 175 -0.44 10.09 -3.26
C CYS A 175 -0.98 11.45 -3.73
N ASN A 176 -1.87 11.43 -4.74
CA ASN A 176 -2.39 12.65 -5.35
C ASN A 176 -3.52 13.32 -4.57
N ASN A 177 -4.10 12.67 -3.57
CA ASN A 177 -5.31 13.14 -2.89
C ASN A 177 -4.98 13.88 -1.58
N LYS A 178 -5.37 15.16 -1.52
CA LYS A 178 -5.03 16.10 -0.45
C LYS A 178 -5.76 15.89 0.88
N HIS A 179 -6.63 14.88 1.00
CA HIS A 179 -7.32 14.60 2.27
C HIS A 179 -6.37 14.29 3.44
N TYR A 180 -5.11 13.97 3.16
CA TYR A 180 -4.06 13.72 4.14
C TYR A 180 -3.15 14.93 4.38
N GLN A 181 -3.72 16.05 4.87
CA GLN A 181 -3.12 17.15 5.68
C GLN A 181 -1.66 17.65 5.50
N ARG A 182 -0.88 17.18 4.53
CA ARG A 182 0.42 17.74 4.12
C ARG A 182 0.38 18.06 2.66
N ASP A 183 1.11 19.10 2.28
CA ASP A 183 1.22 19.51 0.90
C ASP A 183 1.71 18.30 0.09
N ILE A 184 1.01 17.98 -1.01
CA ILE A 184 1.38 16.88 -1.92
C ILE A 184 2.86 16.99 -2.30
N HIS A 185 3.37 18.22 -2.39
CA HIS A 185 4.76 18.54 -2.62
C HIS A 185 5.69 17.99 -1.53
N GLU A 186 5.32 18.05 -0.25
CA GLU A 186 6.16 17.56 0.84
C GLU A 186 6.26 16.03 0.80
N VAL A 187 5.14 15.32 0.66
CA VAL A 187 5.14 13.85 0.71
C VAL A 187 5.75 13.24 -0.56
N VAL A 188 5.40 13.77 -1.74
CA VAL A 188 5.90 13.26 -3.02
C VAL A 188 7.37 13.67 -3.25
N MET A 189 7.77 14.89 -2.89
CA MET A 189 9.12 15.38 -3.18
C MET A 189 10.11 15.09 -2.05
N ALA A 190 9.74 15.34 -0.79
CA ALA A 190 10.64 15.19 0.36
C ALA A 190 10.69 13.75 0.91
N GLY A 191 9.79 12.87 0.47
CA GLY A 191 9.73 11.49 0.93
C GLY A 191 9.18 11.37 2.35
N VAL A 192 9.02 10.12 2.79
CA VAL A 192 8.32 9.75 4.03
C VAL A 192 9.30 9.09 4.97
N LEU A 193 9.33 9.52 6.24
CA LEU A 193 10.13 8.84 7.27
C LEU A 193 9.54 7.45 7.55
N MET A 194 10.39 6.43 7.39
CA MET A 194 10.09 5.04 7.72
C MET A 194 10.39 4.77 9.20
N ASN A 195 9.79 3.70 9.73
CA ASN A 195 10.22 3.14 10.99
C ASN A 195 11.70 2.71 10.85
N GLY A 196 12.57 3.23 11.71
CA GLY A 196 14.03 3.07 11.58
C GLY A 196 14.79 4.29 11.05
N GLY A 197 14.10 5.40 10.75
CA GLY A 197 14.73 6.70 10.49
C GLY A 197 15.16 6.97 9.04
N SER A 198 15.12 5.97 8.17
CA SER A 198 15.33 6.11 6.73
C SER A 198 14.12 6.78 6.06
N ARG A 199 14.31 7.41 4.89
CA ARG A 199 13.22 8.02 4.12
C ARG A 199 12.90 7.21 2.86
N ALA A 200 11.64 6.84 2.69
CA ALA A 200 11.14 6.31 1.42
C ALA A 200 10.92 7.47 0.43
N HIS A 201 11.46 7.33 -0.77
CA HIS A 201 11.26 8.28 -1.86
C HIS A 201 10.68 7.57 -3.07
N LEU A 202 9.77 8.25 -3.76
CA LEU A 202 9.38 7.88 -5.11
C LEU A 202 10.55 8.11 -6.07
N SER A 203 10.64 7.28 -7.11
CA SER A 203 11.55 7.52 -8.22
C SER A 203 11.22 8.87 -8.90
N ASN A 204 12.18 9.46 -9.62
CA ASN A 204 11.90 10.69 -10.38
C ASN A 204 10.80 10.48 -11.43
N ALA A 205 10.75 9.30 -12.05
CA ALA A 205 9.68 8.94 -12.99
C ALA A 205 8.30 8.91 -12.29
N ASP A 206 8.21 8.28 -11.12
CA ASP A 206 6.96 8.21 -10.35
C ASP A 206 6.53 9.58 -9.80
N LYS A 207 7.48 10.44 -9.43
CA LYS A 207 7.18 11.85 -9.09
C LYS A 207 6.59 12.60 -10.27
N THR A 208 7.15 12.45 -11.47
CA THR A 208 6.62 13.06 -12.69
C THR A 208 5.21 12.56 -12.98
N LEU A 209 4.93 11.25 -12.82
CA LEU A 209 3.59 10.70 -12.97
C LEU A 209 2.60 11.33 -11.98
N CYS A 210 2.96 11.47 -10.71
CA CYS A 210 2.13 12.16 -9.72
C CYS A 210 1.83 13.61 -10.12
N VAL A 211 2.82 14.36 -10.61
CA VAL A 211 2.61 15.76 -11.03
C VAL A 211 1.69 15.84 -12.25
N LEU A 212 1.90 15.01 -13.26
CA LEU A 212 1.06 14.97 -14.47
C LEU A 212 -0.38 14.55 -14.13
N ALA A 213 -0.53 13.49 -13.33
CA ALA A 213 -1.83 12.99 -12.88
C ALA A 213 -2.62 14.06 -12.12
N THR A 214 -1.96 14.90 -11.31
CA THR A 214 -2.61 16.02 -10.60
C THR A 214 -3.37 16.92 -11.57
N SER A 215 -2.75 17.29 -12.69
CA SER A 215 -3.38 18.16 -13.70
C SER A 215 -4.59 17.49 -14.37
N ILE A 216 -4.48 16.19 -14.68
CA ILE A 216 -5.55 15.40 -15.30
C ILE A 216 -6.73 15.25 -14.34
N LEU A 217 -6.46 14.92 -13.07
CA LEU A 217 -7.49 14.74 -12.04
C LEU A 217 -8.24 16.04 -11.76
N ILE A 218 -7.55 17.18 -11.68
CA ILE A 218 -8.19 18.51 -11.55
C ILE A 218 -9.06 18.79 -12.78
N GLN A 219 -8.58 18.50 -13.99
CA GLN A 219 -9.36 18.71 -15.20
C GLN A 219 -10.62 17.84 -15.23
N ARG A 220 -10.52 16.57 -14.84
CA ARG A 220 -11.66 15.63 -14.77
C ARG A 220 -12.68 16.06 -13.72
N GLN A 221 -12.22 16.47 -12.54
CA GLN A 221 -13.06 17.04 -11.49
C GLN A 221 -13.83 18.28 -11.99
N ARG A 222 -13.16 19.17 -12.73
CA ARG A 222 -13.80 20.34 -13.35
C ARG A 222 -14.80 19.97 -14.45
N LYS A 223 -14.63 18.85 -15.15
CA LYS A 223 -15.60 18.35 -16.16
C LYS A 223 -16.86 17.73 -15.54
N ALA A 224 -16.76 17.15 -14.34
CA ALA A 224 -17.92 16.66 -13.60
C ALA A 224 -18.86 17.81 -13.16
N TYR A 225 -18.32 19.01 -12.98
CA TYR A 225 -19.08 20.19 -12.55
C TYR A 225 -20.15 20.70 -13.56
N PRO A 226 -19.88 20.85 -14.88
CA PRO A 226 -20.90 21.20 -15.87
C PRO A 226 -22.12 20.28 -15.88
N ALA A 227 -21.95 18.99 -15.60
CA ALA A 227 -23.07 18.06 -15.52
C ALA A 227 -23.93 18.31 -14.25
N HIS A 228 -23.34 18.83 -13.17
CA HIS A 228 -24.04 19.37 -12.01
C HIS A 228 -24.84 20.65 -12.32
N ARG A 229 -24.46 21.44 -13.35
CA ARG A 229 -25.22 22.61 -13.81
C ARG A 229 -26.59 22.24 -14.41
N ALA A 230 -26.75 20.99 -14.87
CA ALA A 230 -28.02 20.48 -15.40
C ALA A 230 -29.10 20.29 -14.31
N LEU A 231 -28.71 20.32 -13.03
CA LEU A 231 -29.61 20.18 -11.86
C LEU A 231 -30.54 21.36 -11.63
N ASN A 232 -30.37 22.45 -12.38
CA ASN A 232 -31.29 23.60 -12.41
C ASN A 232 -32.61 23.29 -13.14
N ARG A 233 -32.86 22.05 -13.58
CA ARG A 233 -34.02 21.67 -14.40
C ARG A 233 -35.19 21.05 -13.63
N THR A 234 -35.10 20.90 -12.31
CA THR A 234 -36.29 20.55 -11.51
C THR A 234 -37.12 21.82 -11.27
N GLN A 235 -38.24 21.96 -11.99
CA GLN A 235 -39.25 22.99 -11.72
C GLN A 235 -39.63 22.89 -10.24
N GLY A 236 -39.18 23.85 -9.42
CA GLY A 236 -39.51 23.93 -7.99
C GLY A 236 -38.34 24.01 -7.00
N CYS A 237 -37.07 23.99 -7.42
CA CYS A 237 -35.98 24.22 -6.46
C CYS A 237 -35.87 25.68 -6.03
N LEU A 238 -35.89 25.91 -4.72
CA LEU A 238 -35.71 27.22 -4.07
C LEU A 238 -34.31 27.80 -4.36
N SER A 239 -34.15 29.11 -4.14
CA SER A 239 -32.87 29.84 -4.22
C SER A 239 -31.74 29.19 -3.40
N THR A 240 -32.09 28.44 -2.35
CA THR A 240 -31.18 27.68 -1.49
C THR A 240 -30.46 26.54 -2.21
N CYS A 241 -31.13 25.82 -3.12
CA CYS A 241 -30.50 24.78 -3.94
C CYS A 241 -29.44 25.39 -4.88
N ARG A 242 -29.77 26.54 -5.48
CA ARG A 242 -28.87 27.27 -6.38
C ARG A 242 -27.60 27.73 -5.66
N ALA A 243 -27.77 28.30 -4.46
CA ALA A 243 -26.63 28.70 -3.64
C ALA A 243 -25.77 27.49 -3.19
N ALA A 244 -26.39 26.34 -2.92
CA ALA A 244 -25.65 25.11 -2.61
C ALA A 244 -24.82 24.62 -3.81
N VAL A 245 -25.39 24.66 -5.01
CA VAL A 245 -24.70 24.33 -6.28
C VAL A 245 -23.51 25.26 -6.54
N GLU A 246 -23.67 26.56 -6.28
CA GLU A 246 -22.62 27.57 -6.44
C GLU A 246 -21.49 27.39 -5.41
N ARG A 247 -21.81 27.10 -4.14
CA ARG A 247 -20.76 26.79 -3.14
C ARG A 247 -19.97 25.54 -3.49
N THR A 248 -20.65 24.48 -3.95
CA THR A 248 -19.98 23.26 -4.41
C THR A 248 -19.09 23.53 -5.62
N ARG A 249 -19.48 24.44 -6.52
CA ARG A 249 -18.60 24.92 -7.61
C ARG A 249 -17.30 25.48 -7.09
N ASP A 250 -17.41 26.46 -6.19
CA ASP A 250 -16.26 27.24 -5.77
C ASP A 250 -15.28 26.34 -5.02
N SER A 251 -15.80 25.36 -4.27
CA SER A 251 -15.00 24.32 -3.63
C SER A 251 -14.32 23.34 -4.61
N LEU A 252 -14.96 23.01 -5.74
CA LEU A 252 -14.40 22.10 -6.77
C LEU A 252 -13.42 22.81 -7.72
N MET A 253 -13.52 24.14 -7.81
CA MET A 253 -12.67 24.97 -8.65
C MET A 253 -11.35 25.36 -7.95
N ASP A 254 -11.31 25.35 -6.62
CA ASP A 254 -10.20 25.82 -5.79
C ASP A 254 -9.21 24.69 -5.37
N SER A 255 -8.67 23.95 -6.35
CA SER A 255 -7.72 22.80 -6.20
C SER A 255 -8.33 21.44 -5.78
N LEU A 256 -7.50 20.37 -5.72
CA LEU A 256 -7.85 19.00 -5.26
C LEU A 256 -8.27 18.93 -3.77
N ARG A 257 -8.88 19.98 -3.20
CA ARG A 257 -9.41 19.94 -1.82
C ARG A 257 -10.53 18.91 -1.68
N VAL A 258 -11.27 18.66 -2.77
CA VAL A 258 -12.31 17.65 -2.82
C VAL A 258 -11.74 16.41 -3.50
N ASP A 259 -11.89 15.24 -2.88
CA ASP A 259 -11.50 13.95 -3.44
C ASP A 259 -12.31 13.65 -4.71
N PRO A 260 -11.68 13.54 -5.91
CA PRO A 260 -12.38 13.20 -7.14
C PRO A 260 -13.14 11.87 -7.11
N LEU A 261 -12.76 10.91 -6.27
CA LEU A 261 -13.42 9.62 -6.07
C LEU A 261 -14.05 9.47 -4.67
N GLY A 262 -14.06 10.53 -3.88
CA GLY A 262 -14.70 10.55 -2.56
C GLY A 262 -16.21 10.79 -2.68
N PRO A 263 -16.99 10.63 -1.59
CA PRO A 263 -18.41 10.93 -1.65
C PRO A 263 -18.65 12.43 -1.91
N MET A 264 -19.56 12.75 -2.83
CA MET A 264 -19.99 14.13 -3.03
C MET A 264 -21.06 14.50 -1.99
N TYR A 265 -20.84 15.60 -1.29
CA TYR A 265 -21.83 16.18 -0.38
C TYR A 265 -22.19 17.61 -0.80
N MET A 266 -23.47 17.86 -1.04
CA MET A 266 -24.00 19.19 -1.37
C MET A 266 -24.83 19.74 -0.21
N SER A 267 -24.15 20.44 0.71
CA SER A 267 -24.78 21.01 1.89
C SER A 267 -25.82 22.08 1.53
N GLY A 268 -27.07 21.87 1.97
CA GLY A 268 -28.18 22.79 1.77
C GLY A 268 -29.00 22.58 0.48
N ALA A 269 -28.75 21.51 -0.28
CA ALA A 269 -29.59 21.12 -1.41
C ALA A 269 -30.74 20.20 -0.98
N CYS A 270 -31.89 20.28 -1.67
CA CYS A 270 -33.00 19.35 -1.45
C CYS A 270 -32.65 17.93 -1.94
N THR A 271 -33.40 16.91 -1.50
CA THR A 271 -33.16 15.50 -1.83
C THR A 271 -33.12 15.22 -3.33
N LEU A 272 -33.97 15.89 -4.13
CA LEU A 272 -33.98 15.72 -5.59
C LEU A 272 -32.68 16.23 -6.23
N CYS A 273 -32.20 17.41 -5.81
CA CYS A 273 -30.93 17.95 -6.30
C CYS A 273 -29.73 17.16 -5.79
N GLN A 274 -29.74 16.67 -4.56
CA GLN A 274 -28.69 15.77 -4.07
C GLN A 274 -28.64 14.48 -4.88
N THR A 275 -29.78 13.83 -5.11
CA THR A 275 -29.86 12.56 -5.87
C THR A 275 -29.39 12.72 -7.31
N ALA A 276 -29.87 13.76 -7.99
CA ALA A 276 -29.47 14.01 -9.37
C ALA A 276 -27.99 14.42 -9.47
N ALA A 277 -27.45 15.16 -8.49
CA ALA A 277 -26.03 15.45 -8.42
C ALA A 277 -25.19 14.18 -8.20
N SER A 278 -25.61 13.31 -7.27
CA SER A 278 -24.90 12.08 -6.96
C SER A 278 -24.86 11.16 -8.17
N THR A 279 -25.94 11.08 -8.94
CA THR A 279 -25.99 10.29 -10.18
C THR A 279 -24.90 10.73 -11.16
N VAL A 280 -24.86 12.03 -11.47
CA VAL A 280 -23.85 12.62 -12.36
C VAL A 280 -22.43 12.43 -11.83
N PHE A 281 -22.23 12.65 -10.53
CA PHE A 281 -20.92 12.54 -9.92
C PHE A 281 -20.42 11.09 -9.95
N ASN A 282 -21.29 10.12 -9.62
CA ASN A 282 -20.96 8.70 -9.65
C ASN A 282 -20.59 8.22 -11.07
N GLU A 283 -21.27 8.72 -12.11
CA GLU A 283 -20.91 8.42 -13.51
C GLU A 283 -19.50 8.90 -13.86
N GLU A 284 -19.14 10.12 -13.46
CA GLU A 284 -17.80 10.66 -13.70
C GLU A 284 -16.73 9.98 -12.85
N GLN A 285 -17.05 9.60 -11.61
CA GLN A 285 -16.17 8.79 -10.78
C GLN A 285 -15.87 7.44 -11.41
N ALA A 286 -16.88 6.77 -11.98
CA ALA A 286 -16.67 5.51 -12.69
C ALA A 286 -15.74 5.70 -13.90
N LYS A 287 -15.84 6.81 -14.62
CA LYS A 287 -14.93 7.14 -15.73
C LYS A 287 -13.50 7.39 -15.24
N ILE A 288 -13.33 8.20 -14.20
CA ILE A 288 -12.02 8.46 -13.59
C ILE A 288 -11.40 7.14 -13.10
N TRP A 289 -12.18 6.30 -12.45
CA TRP A 289 -11.74 4.99 -11.97
C TRP A 289 -11.27 4.09 -13.11
N ASN A 290 -12.05 3.97 -14.19
CA ASN A 290 -11.70 3.14 -15.34
C ASN A 290 -10.44 3.65 -16.06
N ASP A 291 -10.26 4.97 -16.13
CA ASP A 291 -9.10 5.59 -16.77
C ASP A 291 -7.87 5.64 -15.85
N LEU A 292 -8.02 5.32 -14.56
CA LEU A 292 -7.00 5.53 -13.53
C LEU A 292 -5.64 4.89 -13.84
N PRO A 293 -5.56 3.62 -14.29
CA PRO A 293 -4.28 3.04 -14.66
C PRO A 293 -3.60 3.81 -15.80
N GLY A 294 -4.38 4.24 -16.80
CA GLY A 294 -3.88 5.02 -17.93
C GLY A 294 -3.35 6.40 -17.53
N ILE A 295 -3.94 7.03 -16.51
CA ILE A 295 -3.44 8.30 -15.94
C ILE A 295 -2.01 8.15 -15.42
N TYR A 296 -1.65 6.98 -14.90
CA TYR A 296 -0.33 6.67 -14.34
C TYR A 296 0.56 5.85 -15.29
N GLY A 297 0.20 5.72 -16.56
CA GLY A 297 0.98 4.96 -17.54
C GLY A 297 1.05 3.45 -17.24
N LEU A 298 0.04 2.91 -16.56
CA LEU A 298 -0.06 1.50 -16.17
C LEU A 298 -0.96 0.71 -17.15
N PRO A 299 -0.83 -0.63 -17.18
CA PRO A 299 -1.74 -1.49 -17.94
C PRO A 299 -3.20 -1.28 -17.53
N SER A 300 -4.13 -1.55 -18.44
CA SER A 300 -5.57 -1.48 -18.13
C SER A 300 -5.95 -2.39 -16.96
N TRP A 301 -7.06 -2.10 -16.29
CA TRP A 301 -7.59 -2.97 -15.23
C TRP A 301 -7.77 -4.43 -15.66
N GLY A 302 -8.12 -4.68 -16.93
CA GLY A 302 -8.23 -6.03 -17.47
C GLY A 302 -6.87 -6.75 -17.52
N ALA A 303 -5.83 -6.06 -17.98
CA ALA A 303 -4.46 -6.60 -18.02
C ALA A 303 -3.90 -6.83 -16.60
N ILE A 304 -4.13 -5.89 -15.69
CA ILE A 304 -3.74 -6.01 -14.28
C ILE A 304 -4.38 -7.27 -13.67
N LYS A 305 -5.69 -7.47 -13.86
CA LYS A 305 -6.40 -8.65 -13.33
C LYS A 305 -5.87 -9.96 -13.90
N GLN A 306 -5.49 -9.99 -15.18
CA GLN A 306 -4.89 -11.16 -15.81
C GLN A 306 -3.51 -11.48 -15.22
N GLU A 307 -2.72 -10.46 -14.92
CA GLU A 307 -1.43 -10.62 -14.25
C GLU A 307 -1.60 -11.13 -12.82
N MET A 308 -2.58 -10.60 -12.08
CA MET A 308 -2.89 -11.07 -10.72
C MET A 308 -3.29 -12.53 -10.67
N ALA A 309 -4.06 -13.00 -11.64
CA ALA A 309 -4.48 -14.39 -11.72
C ALA A 309 -3.29 -15.37 -11.82
N ARG A 310 -2.10 -14.90 -12.22
CA ARG A 310 -0.87 -15.71 -12.24
C ARG A 310 -0.24 -15.90 -10.86
N TYR A 311 -0.55 -15.03 -9.89
CA TYR A 311 -0.06 -15.15 -8.51
C TYR A 311 -0.98 -16.03 -7.63
N ALA A 312 -2.20 -16.30 -8.10
CA ALA A 312 -3.19 -17.16 -7.42
C ALA A 312 -3.10 -18.64 -7.83
N LEU A 313 -2.06 -19.01 -8.61
CA LEU A 313 -1.74 -20.36 -9.06
C LEU A 313 -0.42 -20.80 -8.43
#